data_AF-A0A6L4A105-F1
#
_entry.id   AF-A0A6L4A105-F1
#
_cell.length_a   1.000
_cell.length_b   1.000
_cell.length_c   1.000
_cell.angle_alpha   90.00
_cell.angle_beta   90.00
_cell.angle_gamma   90.00
#
_symmetry.space_group_name_H-M   'P 1'
#
loop_
_entity.id
_entity.type
_entity.pdbx_description
1 polymer ?
#
loop_
_entity_poly.entity_id
_entity_poly.type
_entity_poly.pdbx_seq_one_letter_code
_entity_poly.pdbx_strand_id
1 'polypeptide(L)'
;MLKLGRGRAYLLVKDHYDPSFRDPILHACLQNLAYDRQLEGTRGWYMYTIIHATNDFAFYRDAIYSALLKLTAETEDYDIQHIFRLAANIAEDDDTEMREAIIQKFLAMPALGGFTAGEEIIRLDGIDGFIYVAELLSEQMRQHGLDFIVGEHTYSADIGLFFALQDGIGEEEAKAAVETLRTERPSITPILDAIDQWRRPAISQKRKKSKPRPYAEIKQMIESPNPDREFTYRFWGKKATEDDITQAAQDLLIQSDPVRLRDYLRIFW
;
A
#
# COMPACT_ATOMS: atom_id res chain seq x y z
N MET A 1 -2.03 -26.87 4.13
CA MET A 1 -3.07 -26.68 3.08
C MET A 1 -3.50 -25.23 2.93
N LEU A 2 -3.79 -24.52 4.02
CA LEU A 2 -4.22 -23.11 4.00
C LEU A 2 -3.25 -22.20 3.25
N LYS A 3 -1.92 -22.37 3.44
CA LYS A 3 -0.85 -21.64 2.71
C LYS A 3 -0.89 -21.77 1.19
N LEU A 4 -1.51 -22.80 0.61
CA LEU A 4 -1.54 -22.99 -0.84
C LEU A 4 -2.75 -22.31 -1.53
N GLY A 5 -3.81 -21.96 -0.79
CA GLY A 5 -4.98 -21.27 -1.37
C GLY A 5 -5.79 -22.06 -2.43
N ARG A 6 -5.55 -23.37 -2.61
CA ARG A 6 -6.12 -24.17 -3.72
C ARG A 6 -7.50 -24.79 -3.45
N GLY A 7 -8.31 -24.26 -2.54
CA GLY A 7 -9.65 -24.77 -2.23
C GLY A 7 -9.73 -26.10 -1.46
N ARG A 8 -8.65 -26.90 -1.41
CA ARG A 8 -8.66 -28.20 -0.69
C ARG A 8 -8.98 -28.08 0.80
N ALA A 9 -8.56 -26.98 1.44
CA ALA A 9 -8.87 -26.78 2.85
C ALA A 9 -10.36 -26.51 3.06
N TYR A 10 -10.98 -25.73 2.17
CA TYR A 10 -12.43 -25.52 2.18
C TYR A 10 -13.19 -26.84 2.04
N LEU A 11 -12.83 -27.70 1.07
CA LEU A 11 -13.49 -29.01 0.90
C LEU A 11 -13.34 -29.89 2.15
N LEU A 12 -12.14 -29.95 2.74
CA LEU A 12 -11.91 -30.71 3.97
C LEU A 12 -12.76 -30.19 5.13
N VAL A 13 -12.82 -28.86 5.32
CA VAL A 13 -13.62 -28.24 6.39
C VAL A 13 -15.11 -28.48 6.15
N LYS A 14 -15.58 -28.28 4.93
CA LYS A 14 -16.99 -28.45 4.56
C LYS A 14 -17.51 -29.86 4.82
N ASP A 15 -16.73 -30.88 4.44
CA ASP A 15 -17.18 -32.27 4.50
C ASP A 15 -16.82 -32.95 5.84
N HIS A 16 -15.75 -32.48 6.51
CA HIS A 16 -15.14 -33.14 7.67
C HIS A 16 -14.58 -32.15 8.70
N TYR A 17 -15.33 -31.11 9.07
CA TYR A 17 -14.89 -30.18 10.10
C TYR A 17 -14.57 -30.89 11.42
N ASP A 18 -13.38 -30.61 11.96
CA ASP A 18 -12.90 -31.09 13.26
C ASP A 18 -12.46 -29.88 14.11
N PRO A 19 -12.80 -29.82 15.41
CA PRO A 19 -12.40 -28.72 16.29
C PRO A 19 -10.89 -28.46 16.37
N SER A 20 -10.04 -29.47 16.10
CA SER A 20 -8.58 -29.29 16.01
C SER A 20 -8.16 -28.38 14.85
N PHE A 21 -9.04 -28.12 13.87
CA PHE A 21 -8.79 -27.16 12.79
C PHE A 21 -8.95 -25.71 13.23
N ARG A 22 -9.50 -25.47 14.43
CA ARG A 22 -9.80 -24.11 14.92
C ARG A 22 -8.59 -23.20 14.90
N ASP A 23 -7.51 -23.59 15.56
CA ASP A 23 -6.32 -22.76 15.70
C ASP A 23 -5.59 -22.53 14.37
N PRO A 24 -5.37 -23.54 13.50
CA PRO A 24 -4.79 -23.31 12.19
C PRO A 24 -5.61 -22.38 11.28
N ILE A 25 -6.94 -22.47 11.32
CA ILE A 25 -7.83 -21.58 10.55
C ILE A 25 -7.75 -20.17 11.12
N LEU A 26 -7.81 -20.01 12.44
CA LEU A 26 -7.74 -18.70 13.08
C LEU A 26 -6.40 -18.02 12.78
N HIS A 27 -5.29 -18.74 12.91
CA HIS A 27 -3.97 -18.24 12.54
C HIS A 27 -3.93 -17.73 11.09
N ALA A 28 -4.56 -18.46 10.16
CA ALA A 28 -4.67 -18.06 8.76
C ALA A 28 -5.66 -16.92 8.49
N CYS A 29 -6.57 -16.60 9.43
CA CYS A 29 -7.42 -15.41 9.37
C CYS A 29 -6.71 -14.16 9.87
N LEU A 30 -5.78 -14.32 10.82
CA LEU A 30 -5.07 -13.22 11.47
C LEU A 30 -3.74 -12.87 10.80
N GLN A 31 -3.24 -13.70 9.89
CA GLN A 31 -1.98 -13.50 9.18
C GLN A 31 -2.12 -13.81 7.71
N ASN A 32 -1.52 -12.97 6.87
CA ASN A 32 -1.46 -13.20 5.44
C ASN A 32 -0.43 -14.31 5.14
N LEU A 33 -0.96 -15.52 4.95
CA LEU A 33 -0.20 -16.72 4.63
C LEU A 33 0.06 -16.93 3.13
N ALA A 34 -0.18 -15.93 2.28
CA ALA A 34 0.20 -15.99 0.87
C ALA A 34 1.71 -16.17 0.71
N TYR A 35 2.12 -16.89 -0.34
CA TYR A 35 3.52 -17.18 -0.58
C TYR A 35 4.24 -15.95 -1.13
N ASP A 36 3.65 -15.33 -2.15
CA ASP A 36 4.03 -14.02 -2.65
C ASP A 36 2.88 -13.04 -2.43
N ARG A 37 2.93 -12.31 -1.30
CA ARG A 37 1.85 -11.41 -0.88
C ARG A 37 1.66 -10.22 -1.82
N GLN A 38 2.72 -9.83 -2.55
CA GLN A 38 2.67 -8.73 -3.50
C GLN A 38 1.90 -9.12 -4.77
N LEU A 39 2.00 -10.37 -5.22
CA LEU A 39 1.29 -10.88 -6.39
C LEU A 39 -0.07 -11.50 -6.06
N GLU A 40 -0.19 -12.17 -4.92
CA GLU A 40 -1.41 -12.87 -4.51
C GLU A 40 -2.38 -11.98 -3.72
N GLY A 41 -1.90 -10.87 -3.15
CA GLY A 41 -2.69 -9.97 -2.32
C GLY A 41 -3.18 -10.64 -1.02
N THR A 42 -4.41 -10.34 -0.63
CA THR A 42 -5.03 -10.91 0.57
C THR A 42 -5.75 -12.21 0.27
N ARG A 43 -5.95 -13.03 1.31
CA ARG A 43 -6.79 -14.24 1.24
C ARG A 43 -8.15 -14.08 1.89
N GLY A 44 -8.61 -12.84 2.07
CA GLY A 44 -9.77 -12.53 2.90
C GLY A 44 -11.02 -13.28 2.44
N TRP A 45 -11.35 -13.29 1.15
CA TRP A 45 -12.52 -14.02 0.65
C TRP A 45 -12.37 -15.54 0.83
N TYR A 46 -11.19 -16.08 0.53
CA TYR A 46 -10.94 -17.52 0.73
C TYR A 46 -11.09 -17.94 2.19
N MET A 47 -10.51 -17.18 3.12
CA MET A 47 -10.64 -17.46 4.55
C MET A 47 -12.06 -17.26 5.06
N TYR A 48 -12.77 -16.24 4.57
CA TYR A 48 -14.19 -16.04 4.81
C TYR A 48 -15.03 -17.28 4.44
N THR A 49 -14.84 -17.83 3.24
CA THR A 49 -15.54 -19.05 2.83
C THR A 49 -15.20 -20.27 3.70
N ILE A 50 -13.96 -20.36 4.20
CA ILE A 50 -13.56 -21.44 5.10
C ILE A 50 -14.27 -21.30 6.45
N ILE A 51 -14.27 -20.11 7.06
CA ILE A 51 -14.90 -19.93 8.38
C ILE A 51 -16.42 -20.14 8.31
N HIS A 52 -17.08 -19.77 7.21
CA HIS A 52 -18.49 -20.10 6.98
C HIS A 52 -18.75 -21.60 6.79
N ALA A 53 -17.79 -22.35 6.27
CA ALA A 53 -17.89 -23.80 6.17
C ALA A 53 -17.67 -24.49 7.53
N THR A 54 -17.27 -23.76 8.57
CA THR A 54 -17.24 -24.27 9.94
C THR A 54 -18.61 -24.13 10.60
N ASN A 55 -18.88 -24.96 11.61
CA ASN A 55 -20.04 -24.77 12.50
C ASN A 55 -19.74 -23.79 13.65
N ASP A 56 -18.78 -22.86 13.48
CA ASP A 56 -18.23 -22.03 14.55
C ASP A 56 -17.87 -20.61 14.09
N PHE A 57 -18.66 -20.06 13.16
CA PHE A 57 -18.41 -18.74 12.59
C PHE A 57 -18.24 -17.63 13.64
N ALA A 58 -19.09 -17.62 14.68
CA ALA A 58 -19.07 -16.61 15.73
C ALA A 58 -17.70 -16.52 16.44
N PHE A 59 -17.05 -17.66 16.70
CA PHE A 59 -15.72 -17.69 17.29
C PHE A 59 -14.69 -16.95 16.44
N TYR A 60 -14.69 -17.20 15.12
CA TYR A 60 -13.76 -16.53 14.21
C TYR A 60 -14.08 -15.05 14.07
N ARG A 61 -15.36 -14.71 13.93
CA ARG A 61 -15.83 -13.33 13.84
C ARG A 61 -15.34 -12.51 15.02
N ASP A 62 -15.53 -12.99 16.25
CA ASP A 62 -15.14 -12.26 17.47
C ASP A 62 -13.61 -12.13 17.61
N ALA A 63 -12.87 -13.15 17.16
CA ALA A 63 -11.42 -13.10 17.14
C ALA A 63 -10.88 -12.10 16.10
N ILE A 64 -11.51 -12.03 14.92
CA ILE A 64 -11.16 -11.07 13.85
C ILE A 64 -11.50 -9.65 14.30
N TYR A 65 -12.67 -9.44 14.89
CA TYR A 65 -13.06 -8.16 15.49
C TYR A 65 -12.04 -7.71 16.55
N SER A 66 -11.68 -8.61 17.46
CA SER A 66 -10.68 -8.34 18.49
C SER A 66 -9.30 -8.03 17.92
N ALA A 67 -8.91 -8.70 16.82
CA ALA A 67 -7.64 -8.45 16.15
C ALA A 67 -7.64 -7.10 15.44
N LEU A 68 -8.73 -6.76 14.74
CA LEU A 68 -8.93 -5.46 14.08
C LEU A 68 -8.72 -4.32 15.08
N LEU A 69 -9.36 -4.37 16.25
CA LEU A 69 -9.21 -3.33 17.27
C LEU A 69 -7.79 -3.23 17.83
N LYS A 70 -7.04 -4.33 17.84
CA LYS A 70 -5.66 -4.42 18.37
C LYS A 70 -4.57 -4.05 17.38
N LEU A 71 -4.89 -3.84 16.10
CA LEU A 71 -3.88 -3.43 15.12
C LEU A 71 -3.12 -2.19 15.62
N THR A 72 -1.83 -2.09 15.31
CA THR A 72 -0.99 -0.94 15.65
C THR A 72 -0.06 -0.62 14.48
N ALA A 73 0.62 0.53 14.54
CA ALA A 73 1.63 0.93 13.54
C ALA A 73 2.81 -0.04 13.40
N GLU A 74 2.96 -0.96 14.35
CA GLU A 74 4.01 -1.99 14.34
C GLU A 74 3.51 -3.32 13.75
N THR A 75 2.21 -3.41 13.42
CA THR A 75 1.65 -4.60 12.77
C THR A 75 2.08 -4.65 11.32
N GLU A 76 2.43 -5.83 10.83
CA GLU A 76 2.86 -6.02 9.44
C GLU A 76 1.77 -5.59 8.45
N ASP A 77 2.13 -4.76 7.46
CA ASP A 77 1.18 -4.13 6.53
C ASP A 77 0.28 -5.14 5.80
N TYR A 78 0.84 -6.27 5.37
CA TYR A 78 0.07 -7.33 4.70
C TYR A 78 -0.93 -8.02 5.63
N ASP A 79 -0.63 -8.11 6.93
CA ASP A 79 -1.55 -8.67 7.92
C ASP A 79 -2.66 -7.66 8.23
N ILE A 80 -2.33 -6.36 8.29
CA ILE A 80 -3.32 -5.27 8.39
C ILE A 80 -4.31 -5.36 7.22
N GLN A 81 -3.81 -5.38 5.97
CA GLN A 81 -4.65 -5.47 4.78
C GLN A 81 -5.53 -6.72 4.79
N HIS A 82 -4.95 -7.85 5.21
CA HIS A 82 -5.68 -9.10 5.28
C HIS A 82 -6.82 -9.08 6.31
N ILE A 83 -6.58 -8.54 7.51
CA ILE A 83 -7.58 -8.42 8.57
C ILE A 83 -8.69 -7.46 8.16
N PHE A 84 -8.36 -6.31 7.56
CA PHE A 84 -9.38 -5.38 7.06
C PHE A 84 -10.24 -6.01 5.97
N ARG A 85 -9.65 -6.70 4.97
CA ARG A 85 -10.42 -7.42 3.93
C ARG A 85 -11.37 -8.45 4.54
N LEU A 86 -10.89 -9.21 5.52
CA LEU A 86 -11.69 -10.26 6.15
C LEU A 86 -12.82 -9.67 7.01
N ALA A 87 -12.54 -8.62 7.77
CA ALA A 87 -13.55 -7.88 8.53
C ALA A 87 -14.62 -7.30 7.60
N ALA A 88 -14.22 -6.73 6.46
CA ALA A 88 -15.17 -6.17 5.50
C ALA A 88 -16.04 -7.24 4.84
N ASN A 89 -15.51 -8.44 4.55
CA ASN A 89 -16.35 -9.55 4.09
C ASN A 89 -17.41 -9.95 5.13
N ILE A 90 -17.07 -9.89 6.43
CA ILE A 90 -18.02 -10.17 7.51
C ILE A 90 -19.05 -9.04 7.62
N ALA A 91 -18.63 -7.79 7.46
CA ALA A 91 -19.52 -6.62 7.48
C ALA A 91 -20.51 -6.57 6.31
N GLU A 92 -20.25 -7.28 5.21
CA GLU A 92 -21.18 -7.46 4.09
C GLU A 92 -22.39 -8.35 4.48
N ASP A 93 -22.25 -9.23 5.48
CA ASP A 93 -23.33 -10.06 6.04
C ASP A 93 -24.15 -9.31 7.12
N ASP A 94 -24.40 -8.01 6.90
CA ASP A 94 -25.15 -7.11 7.79
C ASP A 94 -24.54 -6.93 9.21
N ASP A 95 -23.26 -7.27 9.42
CA ASP A 95 -22.56 -7.07 10.69
C ASP A 95 -22.19 -5.59 10.90
N THR A 96 -23.13 -4.84 11.47
CA THR A 96 -22.99 -3.39 11.69
C THR A 96 -21.87 -3.07 12.69
N GLU A 97 -21.66 -3.90 13.71
CA GLU A 97 -20.59 -3.68 14.69
C GLU A 97 -19.21 -3.83 14.03
N MET A 98 -19.03 -4.83 13.15
CA MET A 98 -17.81 -4.98 12.37
C MET A 98 -17.59 -3.79 11.44
N ARG A 99 -18.65 -3.31 10.75
CA ARG A 99 -18.59 -2.12 9.89
C ARG A 99 -18.11 -0.89 10.66
N GLU A 100 -18.70 -0.62 11.82
CA GLU A 100 -18.31 0.51 12.66
C GLU A 100 -16.86 0.40 13.15
N ALA A 101 -16.41 -0.80 13.53
CA ALA A 101 -15.03 -1.03 13.94
C ALA A 101 -14.02 -0.80 12.82
N ILE A 102 -14.35 -1.14 11.57
CA ILE A 102 -13.51 -0.84 10.40
C ILE A 102 -13.29 0.67 10.29
N ILE A 103 -14.38 1.45 10.33
CA ILE A 103 -14.34 2.92 10.21
C ILE A 103 -13.56 3.52 11.39
N GLN A 104 -13.88 3.13 12.63
CA GLN A 104 -13.17 3.63 13.81
C GLN A 104 -11.68 3.32 13.76
N LYS A 105 -11.33 2.10 13.34
CA LYS A 105 -9.92 1.69 13.29
C LYS A 105 -9.16 2.43 12.20
N PHE A 106 -9.78 2.63 11.04
CA PHE A 106 -9.25 3.46 9.97
C PHE A 106 -8.93 4.88 10.46
N LEU A 107 -9.87 5.53 11.15
CA LEU A 107 -9.68 6.88 11.71
C LEU A 107 -8.58 6.95 12.78
N ALA A 108 -8.42 5.89 13.58
CA ALA A 108 -7.43 5.83 14.66
C ALA A 108 -6.00 5.55 14.17
N MET A 109 -5.81 5.20 12.89
CA MET A 109 -4.50 4.85 12.34
C MET A 109 -4.07 5.69 11.13
N PRO A 110 -4.04 7.05 11.19
CA PRO A 110 -3.60 7.86 10.06
C PRO A 110 -2.15 7.56 9.62
N ALA A 111 -1.30 7.15 10.57
CA ALA A 111 0.13 6.93 10.39
C ALA A 111 0.52 5.59 9.72
N LEU A 112 -0.43 4.67 9.54
CA LEU A 112 -0.20 3.37 8.88
C LEU A 112 -0.41 3.40 7.37
N GLY A 113 -0.46 4.60 6.81
CA GLY A 113 -1.04 4.83 5.50
C GLY A 113 -2.54 4.64 5.60
N GLY A 114 -3.30 5.73 5.61
CA GLY A 114 -4.77 5.75 5.53
C GLY A 114 -5.34 5.16 4.23
N PHE A 115 -4.76 4.07 3.73
CA PHE A 115 -5.04 3.49 2.42
C PHE A 115 -5.35 1.99 2.53
N THR A 116 -4.75 1.26 3.47
CA THR A 116 -4.93 -0.19 3.66
C THR A 116 -6.37 -0.61 3.99
N ALA A 117 -7.17 0.29 4.56
CA ALA A 117 -8.60 0.07 4.83
C ALA A 117 -9.53 0.92 3.96
N GLY A 118 -9.01 1.90 3.22
CA GLY A 118 -9.83 2.81 2.41
C GLY A 118 -10.59 2.07 1.31
N GLU A 119 -9.93 1.10 0.66
CA GLU A 119 -10.55 0.23 -0.33
C GLU A 119 -11.73 -0.56 0.24
N GLU A 120 -11.63 -1.01 1.50
CA GLU A 120 -12.69 -1.78 2.14
C GLU A 120 -13.90 -0.92 2.50
N ILE A 121 -13.69 0.33 2.93
CA ILE A 121 -14.78 1.29 3.16
C ILE A 121 -15.48 1.61 1.84
N ILE A 122 -14.72 1.83 0.76
CA ILE A 122 -15.29 2.04 -0.58
C ILE A 122 -16.08 0.82 -1.06
N ARG A 123 -15.58 -0.39 -0.80
CA ARG A 123 -16.30 -1.61 -1.16
C ARG A 123 -17.63 -1.73 -0.41
N LEU A 124 -17.65 -1.36 0.86
CA LEU A 124 -18.82 -1.46 1.73
C LEU A 124 -19.88 -0.38 1.48
N ASP A 125 -19.45 0.84 1.12
CA ASP A 125 -20.31 2.03 1.02
C ASP A 125 -20.34 2.65 -0.39
N GLY A 126 -19.64 2.06 -1.36
CA GLY A 126 -19.57 2.52 -2.75
C GLY A 126 -19.03 3.94 -2.89
N ILE A 127 -19.74 4.77 -3.66
CA ILE A 127 -19.39 6.17 -3.91
C ILE A 127 -19.33 6.97 -2.61
N ASP A 128 -20.24 6.74 -1.67
CA ASP A 128 -20.26 7.47 -0.40
C ASP A 128 -19.01 7.15 0.44
N GLY A 129 -18.59 5.88 0.44
CA GLY A 129 -17.32 5.45 1.02
C GLY A 129 -16.12 6.13 0.36
N PHE A 130 -16.14 6.25 -0.97
CA PHE A 130 -15.10 6.95 -1.73
C PHE A 130 -15.02 8.42 -1.36
N ILE A 131 -16.15 9.13 -1.32
CA ILE A 131 -16.20 10.54 -0.91
C ILE A 131 -15.62 10.68 0.50
N TYR A 132 -16.07 9.84 1.43
CA TYR A 132 -15.65 9.89 2.84
C TYR A 132 -14.14 9.72 3.00
N VAL A 133 -13.58 8.67 2.39
CA VAL A 133 -12.14 8.38 2.44
C VAL A 133 -11.34 9.48 1.75
N ALA A 134 -11.80 9.96 0.57
CA ALA A 134 -11.11 11.01 -0.17
C ALA A 134 -11.11 12.36 0.58
N GLU A 135 -12.16 12.70 1.31
CA GLU A 135 -12.21 13.92 2.13
C GLU A 135 -11.22 13.86 3.29
N LEU A 136 -11.18 12.73 4.00
CA LEU A 136 -10.23 12.53 5.10
C LEU A 136 -8.79 12.67 4.60
N LEU A 137 -8.46 11.99 3.51
CA LEU A 137 -7.12 12.04 2.94
C LEU A 137 -6.75 13.42 2.40
N SER A 138 -7.69 14.11 1.75
CA SER A 138 -7.48 15.49 1.27
C SER A 138 -7.21 16.47 2.42
N GLU A 139 -7.86 16.28 3.58
CA GLU A 139 -7.56 17.07 4.78
C GLU A 139 -6.15 16.76 5.31
N GLN A 140 -5.77 15.49 5.40
CA GLN A 140 -4.43 15.09 5.82
C GLN A 140 -3.34 15.65 4.89
N MET A 141 -3.55 15.62 3.56
CA MET A 141 -2.65 16.26 2.57
C MET A 141 -2.48 17.75 2.82
N ARG A 142 -3.58 18.45 3.16
CA ARG A 142 -3.52 19.89 3.43
C ARG A 142 -2.75 20.20 4.71
N GLN A 143 -2.85 19.34 5.72
CA GLN A 143 -2.17 19.51 7.01
C GLN A 143 -0.68 19.14 6.96
N HIS A 144 -0.32 18.08 6.23
CA HIS A 144 1.01 17.48 6.26
C HIS A 144 1.80 17.62 4.95
N GLY A 145 1.19 18.18 3.90
CA GLY A 145 1.79 18.31 2.57
C GLY A 145 1.56 17.08 1.68
N LEU A 146 1.77 17.24 0.37
CA LEU A 146 1.62 16.18 -0.63
C LEU A 146 2.53 14.98 -0.37
N ASP A 147 3.73 15.20 0.17
CA ASP A 147 4.71 14.16 0.48
C ASP A 147 4.23 13.19 1.59
N PHE A 148 3.20 13.57 2.36
CA PHE A 148 2.54 12.67 3.32
C PHE A 148 1.85 11.49 2.63
N ILE A 149 1.29 11.72 1.43
CA ILE A 149 0.70 10.66 0.59
C ILE A 149 1.75 10.03 -0.30
N VAL A 150 2.83 10.73 -0.65
CA VAL A 150 3.83 10.34 -1.66
C VAL A 150 5.21 10.13 -1.03
N GLY A 151 5.27 9.47 0.12
CA GLY A 151 6.55 8.97 0.65
C GLY A 151 7.27 8.07 -0.36
N GLU A 152 8.57 7.82 -0.16
CA GLU A 152 9.42 7.03 -1.08
C GLU A 152 8.88 5.63 -1.43
N HIS A 153 7.84 5.15 -0.72
CA HIS A 153 7.21 3.84 -0.87
C HIS A 153 5.70 3.92 -1.19
N THR A 154 5.13 5.11 -1.42
CA THR A 154 3.69 5.34 -1.42
C THR A 154 3.14 5.64 -2.83
N TYR A 155 3.60 4.89 -3.84
CA TYR A 155 3.21 5.05 -5.24
C TYR A 155 1.82 4.48 -5.60
N SER A 156 0.94 4.18 -4.62
CA SER A 156 -0.28 3.38 -4.87
C SER A 156 -1.56 3.82 -4.17
N ALA A 157 -1.50 4.89 -3.37
CA ALA A 157 -2.57 5.29 -2.46
C ALA A 157 -3.80 5.90 -3.17
N ASP A 158 -3.59 6.67 -4.23
CA ASP A 158 -4.61 7.29 -5.08
C ASP A 158 -5.24 6.29 -6.06
N ILE A 159 -4.45 5.33 -6.54
CA ILE A 159 -4.87 4.32 -7.51
C ILE A 159 -5.80 3.28 -6.86
N GLY A 160 -5.45 2.80 -5.66
CA GLY A 160 -6.22 1.75 -4.97
C GLY A 160 -7.67 2.16 -4.71
N LEU A 161 -7.90 3.41 -4.30
CA LEU A 161 -9.26 3.93 -4.07
C LEU A 161 -10.08 3.99 -5.35
N PHE A 162 -9.46 4.41 -6.46
CA PHE A 162 -10.14 4.44 -7.75
C PHE A 162 -10.44 3.03 -8.24
N PHE A 163 -9.52 2.07 -8.09
CA PHE A 163 -9.77 0.67 -8.41
C PHE A 163 -10.89 0.06 -7.57
N ALA A 164 -10.92 0.32 -6.26
CA ALA A 164 -12.02 -0.13 -5.40
C ALA A 164 -13.38 0.44 -5.86
N LEU A 165 -13.40 1.70 -6.29
CA LEU A 165 -14.61 2.30 -6.86
C LEU A 165 -14.98 1.63 -8.19
N GLN A 166 -14.02 1.41 -9.09
CA GLN A 166 -14.24 0.74 -10.38
C GLN A 166 -14.76 -0.69 -10.21
N ASP A 167 -14.22 -1.45 -9.26
CA ASP A 167 -14.66 -2.81 -8.95
C ASP A 167 -16.13 -2.83 -8.46
N GLY A 168 -16.56 -1.79 -7.74
CA GLY A 168 -17.91 -1.69 -7.19
C GLY A 168 -18.97 -1.24 -8.19
N ILE A 169 -18.68 -0.21 -9.00
CA ILE A 169 -19.69 0.42 -9.89
C ILE A 169 -19.40 0.29 -11.39
N GLY A 170 -18.25 -0.26 -11.77
CA GLY A 170 -17.82 -0.34 -13.16
C GLY A 170 -16.89 0.80 -13.56
N GLU A 171 -16.06 0.55 -14.59
CA GLU A 171 -15.02 1.50 -15.02
C GLU A 171 -15.59 2.81 -15.57
N GLU A 172 -16.61 2.76 -16.42
CA GLU A 172 -17.16 3.95 -17.08
C GLU A 172 -18.00 4.79 -16.09
N GLU A 173 -18.76 4.12 -15.24
CA GLU A 173 -19.52 4.74 -14.16
C GLU A 173 -18.61 5.41 -13.14
N ALA A 174 -17.50 4.77 -12.75
CA ALA A 174 -16.51 5.36 -11.85
C ALA A 174 -15.84 6.60 -12.45
N LYS A 175 -15.51 6.59 -13.75
CA LYS A 175 -14.99 7.78 -14.45
C LYS A 175 -16.01 8.91 -14.42
N ALA A 176 -17.27 8.63 -14.76
CA ALA A 176 -18.33 9.63 -14.75
C ALA A 176 -18.60 10.20 -13.34
N ALA A 177 -18.54 9.33 -12.31
CA ALA A 177 -18.67 9.73 -10.93
C ALA A 177 -17.55 10.69 -10.50
N VAL A 178 -16.29 10.39 -10.85
CA VAL A 178 -15.14 11.27 -10.54
C VAL A 178 -15.29 12.65 -11.18
N GLU A 179 -15.72 12.73 -12.45
CA GLU A 179 -15.95 14.02 -13.12
C GLU A 179 -17.09 14.83 -12.46
N THR A 180 -18.14 14.14 -12.03
CA THR A 180 -19.25 14.77 -11.30
C THR A 180 -18.78 15.30 -9.95
N LEU A 181 -18.09 14.46 -9.17
CA LEU A 181 -17.55 14.82 -7.86
C LEU A 181 -16.55 15.96 -7.91
N ARG A 182 -15.78 16.09 -8.99
CA ARG A 182 -14.87 17.22 -9.21
C ARG A 182 -15.61 18.57 -9.20
N THR A 183 -16.85 18.59 -9.68
CA THR A 183 -17.68 19.79 -9.69
C THR A 183 -18.42 19.98 -8.36
N GLU A 184 -18.92 18.90 -7.77
CA GLU A 184 -19.79 18.93 -6.59
C GLU A 184 -19.05 18.96 -5.25
N ARG A 185 -17.79 18.51 -5.22
CA ARG A 185 -16.97 18.34 -4.01
C ARG A 185 -15.54 18.85 -4.25
N PRO A 186 -15.33 20.18 -4.27
CA PRO A 186 -13.98 20.74 -4.37
C PRO A 186 -13.03 20.30 -3.24
N SER A 187 -13.57 19.87 -2.09
CA SER A 187 -12.83 19.35 -0.94
C SER A 187 -11.92 18.16 -1.28
N ILE A 188 -12.31 17.32 -2.24
CA ILE A 188 -11.58 16.10 -2.62
C ILE A 188 -10.68 16.27 -3.85
N THR A 189 -10.59 17.48 -4.40
CA THR A 189 -9.77 17.79 -5.60
C THR A 189 -8.33 17.25 -5.51
N PRO A 190 -7.60 17.33 -4.37
CA PRO A 190 -6.25 16.79 -4.28
C PRO A 190 -6.15 15.30 -4.63
N ILE A 191 -7.14 14.50 -4.22
CA ILE A 191 -7.19 13.06 -4.52
C ILE A 191 -7.54 12.82 -5.98
N LEU A 192 -8.51 13.57 -6.52
CA LEU A 192 -8.88 13.44 -7.93
C LEU A 192 -7.74 13.84 -8.88
N ASP A 193 -6.97 14.86 -8.52
CA ASP A 193 -5.80 15.30 -9.29
C ASP A 193 -4.67 14.26 -9.25
N ALA A 194 -4.49 13.57 -8.13
CA ALA A 194 -3.55 12.45 -8.01
C ALA A 194 -3.94 11.29 -8.94
N ILE A 195 -5.22 10.87 -8.89
CA ILE A 195 -5.79 9.85 -9.80
C ILE A 195 -5.54 10.22 -11.27
N ASP A 196 -5.79 11.47 -11.66
CA ASP A 196 -5.56 11.92 -13.03
C ASP A 196 -4.07 11.96 -13.41
N GLN A 197 -3.20 12.35 -12.47
CA GLN A 197 -1.76 12.32 -12.69
C GLN A 197 -1.28 10.89 -12.99
N TRP A 198 -1.81 9.88 -12.29
CA TRP A 198 -1.52 8.48 -12.54
C TRP A 198 -2.09 7.99 -13.89
N ARG A 199 -3.33 8.35 -14.23
CA ARG A 199 -3.99 7.94 -15.48
C ARG A 199 -3.29 8.48 -16.73
N ARG A 200 -2.50 9.54 -16.61
CA ARG A 200 -1.75 10.11 -17.74
C ARG A 200 -0.74 9.09 -18.29
N PRO A 201 -0.77 8.78 -19.60
CA PRO A 201 0.13 7.81 -20.19
C PRO A 201 1.60 8.23 -19.97
N ALA A 202 2.48 7.26 -19.68
CA ALA A 202 3.91 7.50 -19.39
C ALA A 202 4.64 8.33 -20.47
N ILE A 203 4.15 8.33 -21.71
CA ILE A 203 4.66 9.16 -22.82
C ILE A 203 4.43 10.67 -22.57
N SER A 204 3.36 11.03 -21.88
CA SER A 204 3.03 12.40 -21.48
C SER A 204 3.78 12.85 -20.23
N GLN A 205 4.15 11.91 -19.37
CA GLN A 205 5.07 12.11 -18.24
C GLN A 205 6.54 12.04 -18.70
N LYS A 206 6.92 12.82 -19.73
CA LYS A 206 8.34 13.08 -19.96
C LYS A 206 8.86 13.85 -18.75
N ARG A 207 9.38 13.14 -17.74
CA ARG A 207 10.27 13.72 -16.73
C ARG A 207 11.27 14.55 -17.51
N LYS A 208 11.26 15.87 -17.33
CA LYS A 208 12.29 16.74 -17.92
C LYS A 208 13.62 16.08 -17.59
N LYS A 209 14.38 15.66 -18.62
CA LYS A 209 15.71 15.10 -18.41
C LYS A 209 16.53 16.21 -17.77
N SER A 210 16.60 16.22 -16.44
CA SER A 210 17.53 17.09 -15.74
C SER A 210 18.92 16.64 -16.17
N LYS A 211 19.77 17.61 -16.54
CA LYS A 211 21.18 17.30 -16.71
C LYS A 211 21.68 16.69 -15.38
N PRO A 212 22.49 15.63 -15.43
CA PRO A 212 23.13 15.13 -14.21
C PRO A 212 23.92 16.27 -13.56
N ARG A 213 24.00 16.26 -12.22
CA ARG A 213 24.85 17.21 -11.50
C ARG A 213 26.31 17.04 -11.94
N PRO A 214 27.13 18.10 -12.00
CA PRO A 214 28.55 17.97 -12.24
C PRO A 214 29.22 17.07 -11.19
N TYR A 215 30.29 16.37 -11.57
CA TYR A 215 31.01 15.50 -10.64
C TYR A 215 31.49 16.22 -9.36
N ALA A 216 31.87 17.49 -9.45
CA ALA A 216 32.30 18.28 -8.29
C ALA A 216 31.25 18.32 -7.16
N GLU A 217 29.96 18.37 -7.49
CA GLU A 217 28.88 18.34 -6.50
C GLU A 217 28.74 16.93 -5.89
N ILE A 218 28.89 15.88 -6.70
CA ILE A 218 28.86 14.49 -6.23
C ILE A 218 30.03 14.21 -5.29
N LYS A 219 31.23 14.69 -5.63
CA LYS A 219 32.40 14.59 -4.77
C LYS A 219 32.16 15.26 -3.42
N GLN A 220 31.60 16.47 -3.40
CA GLN A 220 31.23 17.15 -2.16
C GLN A 220 30.22 16.35 -1.32
N MET A 221 29.25 15.70 -1.95
CA MET A 221 28.27 14.86 -1.25
C MET A 221 28.92 13.62 -0.61
N ILE A 222 29.84 12.96 -1.31
CA ILE A 222 30.57 11.79 -0.81
C ILE A 222 31.55 12.20 0.31
N GLU A 223 32.19 13.36 0.17
CA GLU A 223 33.17 13.85 1.15
C GLU A 223 32.51 14.52 2.37
N SER A 224 31.22 14.86 2.29
CA SER A 224 30.45 15.48 3.36
C SER A 224 30.54 14.64 4.64
N PRO A 225 30.75 15.28 5.81
CA PRO A 225 30.69 14.59 7.10
C PRO A 225 29.28 14.06 7.41
N ASN A 226 28.25 14.54 6.72
CA ASN A 226 26.89 14.02 6.78
C ASN A 226 26.41 13.70 5.35
N PRO A 227 26.75 12.50 4.82
CA PRO A 227 26.41 12.15 3.45
C PRO A 227 24.90 11.95 3.32
N ASP A 228 24.33 12.51 2.26
CA ASP A 228 22.95 12.25 1.87
C ASP A 228 22.81 10.77 1.49
N ARG A 229 22.05 10.02 2.30
CA ARG A 229 21.83 8.58 2.12
C ARG A 229 20.66 8.26 1.18
N GLU A 230 19.82 9.24 0.87
CA GLU A 230 18.70 9.12 -0.05
C GLU A 230 19.17 9.31 -1.50
N PHE A 231 20.29 10.02 -1.70
CA PHE A 231 20.87 10.19 -3.02
C PHE A 231 21.42 8.90 -3.64
N THR A 232 20.93 8.56 -4.83
CA THR A 232 21.32 7.35 -5.56
C THR A 232 22.49 7.60 -6.52
N TYR A 233 23.74 7.41 -6.06
CA TYR A 233 24.96 7.53 -6.88
C TYR A 233 24.94 6.67 -8.17
N ARG A 234 24.30 5.50 -8.10
CA ARG A 234 24.07 4.59 -9.22
C ARG A 234 23.34 5.25 -10.40
N PHE A 235 22.26 5.97 -10.12
CA PHE A 235 21.49 6.62 -11.18
C PHE A 235 22.19 7.84 -11.74
N TRP A 236 23.05 8.49 -10.94
CA TRP A 236 23.92 9.55 -11.42
C TRP A 236 24.96 9.01 -12.41
N GLY A 237 25.69 7.95 -12.06
CA GLY A 237 26.73 7.37 -12.92
C GLY A 237 26.22 6.93 -14.30
N LYS A 238 24.99 6.39 -14.37
CA LYS A 238 24.32 6.04 -15.64
C LYS A 238 24.06 7.22 -16.58
N LYS A 239 24.07 8.45 -16.06
CA LYS A 239 23.72 9.68 -16.80
C LYS A 239 24.89 10.64 -16.95
N ALA A 240 25.94 10.50 -16.14
CA ALA A 240 27.10 11.37 -16.10
C ALA A 240 27.85 11.39 -17.45
N THR A 241 28.61 12.45 -17.69
CA THR A 241 29.49 12.54 -18.85
C THR A 241 30.69 11.62 -18.69
N GLU A 242 31.35 11.29 -19.79
CA GLU A 242 32.58 10.48 -19.76
C GLU A 242 33.69 11.15 -18.94
N ASP A 243 33.78 12.48 -18.99
CA ASP A 243 34.72 13.27 -18.19
C ASP A 243 34.43 13.16 -16.69
N ASP A 244 33.16 13.26 -16.30
CA ASP A 244 32.71 13.14 -14.90
C ASP A 244 32.96 11.73 -14.35
N ILE A 245 32.68 10.69 -15.16
CA ILE A 245 32.96 9.29 -14.80
C ILE A 245 34.46 9.04 -14.67
N THR A 246 35.27 9.62 -15.56
CA THR A 246 36.73 9.50 -15.51
C THR A 246 37.29 10.12 -14.22
N GLN A 247 36.80 11.30 -13.84
CA GLN A 247 37.20 11.94 -12.59
C GLN A 247 36.76 11.13 -11.36
N ALA A 248 35.54 10.61 -11.34
CA ALA A 248 35.06 9.73 -10.28
C ALA A 248 35.90 8.45 -10.14
N ALA A 249 36.36 7.87 -11.25
CA ALA A 249 37.22 6.69 -11.24
C ALA A 249 38.62 7.00 -10.69
N GLN A 250 39.18 8.15 -11.04
CA GLN A 250 40.45 8.62 -10.49
C GLN A 250 40.39 8.82 -8.98
N ASP A 251 39.32 9.45 -8.48
CA ASP A 251 39.13 9.68 -7.05
C ASP A 251 38.85 8.37 -6.29
N LEU A 252 38.13 7.41 -6.89
CA LEU A 252 37.96 6.07 -6.34
C LEU A 252 39.31 5.36 -6.13
N LEU A 253 40.24 5.46 -7.09
CA LEU A 253 41.54 4.79 -7.02
C LEU A 253 42.46 5.32 -5.91
N ILE A 254 42.26 6.58 -5.48
CA ILE A 254 43.05 7.21 -4.41
C ILE A 254 42.34 7.20 -3.05
N GLN A 255 41.06 6.82 -2.99
CA GLN A 255 40.27 6.82 -1.77
C GLN A 255 40.66 5.64 -0.87
N SER A 256 40.85 5.92 0.43
CA SER A 256 41.21 4.92 1.45
C SER A 256 40.20 4.81 2.59
N ASP A 257 39.29 5.78 2.73
CA ASP A 257 38.20 5.73 3.69
C ASP A 257 37.15 4.70 3.26
N PRO A 258 36.86 3.65 4.07
CA PRO A 258 35.95 2.58 3.69
C PRO A 258 34.50 3.04 3.45
N VAL A 259 34.04 4.07 4.16
CA VAL A 259 32.67 4.60 4.01
C VAL A 259 32.56 5.31 2.67
N ARG A 260 33.52 6.18 2.35
CA ARG A 260 33.56 6.91 1.08
C ARG A 260 33.80 5.99 -0.10
N LEU A 261 34.67 4.98 0.05
CA LEU A 261 34.95 4.00 -1.00
C LEU A 261 33.68 3.24 -1.42
N ARG A 262 32.81 2.89 -0.46
CA ARG A 262 31.51 2.29 -0.76
C ARG A 262 30.63 3.21 -1.62
N ASP A 263 30.59 4.50 -1.31
CA ASP A 263 29.75 5.46 -2.04
C ASP A 263 30.33 5.77 -3.43
N TYR A 264 31.66 5.81 -3.59
CA TYR A 264 32.31 5.84 -4.90
C TYR A 264 32.01 4.59 -5.73
N LEU A 265 32.06 3.39 -5.17
CA LEU A 265 31.73 2.16 -5.89
C LEU A 265 30.29 2.14 -6.41
N ARG A 266 29.35 2.75 -5.66
CA ARG A 266 27.93 2.84 -6.06
C ARG A 266 27.72 3.67 -7.33
N ILE A 267 28.67 4.51 -7.74
CA ILE A 267 28.63 5.23 -9.03
C ILE A 267 28.67 4.25 -10.22
N PHE A 268 29.37 3.12 -10.07
CA PHE A 268 29.71 2.19 -11.17
C PHE A 268 28.85 0.92 -11.23
N TRP A 269 27.80 0.82 -10.42
CA TRP A 269 26.95 -0.37 -10.25
C TRP A 269 25.58 -0.21 -10.94
#